data_AF-A0A261AHZ0-F1
#
_entry.id   AF-A0A261AHZ0-F1
#
_cell.length_a   1.000
_cell.length_b   1.000
_cell.length_c   1.000
_cell.angle_alpha   90.00
_cell.angle_beta   90.00
_cell.angle_gamma   90.00
#
_symmetry.space_group_name_H-M   'P 1'
#
loop_
_entity.id
_entity.type
_entity.pdbx_description
1 polymer ?
#
loop_
_entity_poly.entity_id
_entity_poly.type
_entity_poly.pdbx_seq_one_letter_code
_entity_poly.pdbx_strand_id
1 'polypeptide(L)'
;MLDVLRFDRQSAVENGSMELYSLVFKILYYLMNVSIDYRTRSSMNNIRRIHQFVYFTCPFNHIAFIVEKIMIIWDFDGGFNAKTTTFQVIQFIRLVTTFIGFMCLPAYAIERSFATYFHHDYEKENRSYIGYTMSFLIYLTSLIFVLICIHFSATFYPFLGLFLSNIISYIVNIINYKLNRYYYNCSLRKIYTYSLTERYQISENIQFAKFFHIFALTVALFATFCSFLLLMASLPFSSTEKNIFIVSFDLLYTIFILYCPYIHYKYNATWQHEFKKCVKLVGSGTYVQFGSEMLKHNHRKTEFTTKNNVRREDEFGKKCTNGYIFQSIDQFMEYNAT
;
A
#
# COMPACT_ATOMS: atom_id res chain seq x y z
N MET A 1 -20.26 -22.99 0.14
CA MET A 1 -19.33 -22.10 -0.62
C MET A 1 -18.68 -22.81 -1.80
N LEU A 2 -18.28 -24.09 -1.70
CA LEU A 2 -17.54 -24.76 -2.77
C LEU A 2 -18.41 -25.25 -3.94
N ASP A 3 -19.63 -25.77 -3.70
CA ASP A 3 -20.58 -26.13 -4.78
C ASP A 3 -21.03 -24.94 -5.65
N VAL A 4 -20.70 -23.71 -5.23
CA VAL A 4 -21.01 -22.42 -5.89
C VAL A 4 -20.11 -22.19 -7.12
N LEU A 5 -18.95 -22.84 -7.19
CA LEU A 5 -17.91 -22.57 -8.20
C LEU A 5 -17.97 -23.49 -9.43
N ARG A 6 -19.09 -24.20 -9.64
CA ARG A 6 -19.22 -25.19 -10.72
C ARG A 6 -19.46 -24.46 -12.07
N PHE A 7 -18.47 -24.50 -12.95
CA PHE A 7 -18.50 -23.84 -14.28
C PHE A 7 -18.98 -24.79 -15.40
N ASP A 8 -19.65 -24.22 -16.40
CA ASP A 8 -20.11 -24.93 -17.61
C ASP A 8 -18.98 -25.07 -18.65
N ARG A 9 -18.90 -26.23 -19.32
CA ARG A 9 -17.68 -26.82 -19.90
C ARG A 9 -17.25 -26.22 -21.24
N GLN A 10 -18.19 -25.92 -22.13
CA GLN A 10 -17.85 -25.52 -23.52
C GLN A 10 -17.41 -24.05 -23.65
N SER A 11 -17.89 -23.16 -22.78
CA SER A 11 -17.50 -21.74 -22.76
C SER A 11 -16.21 -21.47 -21.98
N ALA A 12 -15.72 -22.45 -21.20
CA ALA A 12 -14.55 -22.30 -20.34
C ALA A 12 -13.20 -22.40 -21.07
N VAL A 13 -13.13 -23.19 -22.16
CA VAL A 13 -11.88 -23.49 -22.88
C VAL A 13 -11.42 -22.31 -23.75
N GLU A 14 -12.32 -21.70 -24.52
CA GLU A 14 -12.00 -20.51 -25.35
C GLU A 14 -11.63 -19.30 -24.50
N ASN A 15 -12.39 -19.02 -23.42
CA ASN A 15 -12.14 -17.90 -22.51
C ASN A 15 -10.86 -18.08 -21.67
N GLY A 16 -10.50 -19.31 -21.31
CA GLY A 16 -9.30 -19.60 -20.50
C GLY A 16 -8.00 -19.16 -21.18
N SER A 17 -7.90 -19.21 -22.50
CA SER A 17 -6.70 -18.86 -23.26
C SER A 17 -6.39 -17.34 -23.23
N MET A 18 -7.39 -16.50 -23.45
CA MET A 18 -7.25 -15.03 -23.40
C MET A 18 -6.99 -14.53 -21.97
N GLU A 19 -7.62 -15.16 -20.98
CA GLU A 19 -7.37 -14.86 -19.57
C GLU A 19 -5.92 -15.21 -19.16
N LEU A 20 -5.36 -16.30 -19.68
CA LEU A 20 -3.97 -16.71 -19.42
C LEU A 20 -2.96 -15.62 -19.84
N TYR A 21 -3.10 -15.06 -21.04
CA TYR A 21 -2.20 -14.00 -21.51
C TYR A 21 -2.32 -12.71 -20.65
N SER A 22 -3.54 -12.35 -20.27
CA SER A 22 -3.78 -11.22 -19.35
C SER A 22 -3.11 -11.45 -17.99
N LEU A 23 -3.16 -12.67 -17.46
CA LEU A 23 -2.56 -13.03 -16.18
C LEU A 23 -1.04 -12.96 -16.19
N VAL A 24 -0.39 -13.42 -17.26
CA VAL A 24 1.06 -13.32 -17.42
C VAL A 24 1.50 -11.85 -17.39
N PHE A 25 0.79 -10.97 -18.11
CA PHE A 25 1.07 -9.53 -18.08
C PHE A 25 0.90 -8.92 -16.69
N LYS A 26 -0.15 -9.32 -15.95
CA LYS A 26 -0.38 -8.88 -14.56
C LYS A 26 0.76 -9.30 -13.63
N ILE A 27 1.28 -10.52 -13.77
CA ILE A 27 2.44 -10.99 -12.98
C ILE A 27 3.68 -10.15 -13.27
N LEU A 28 3.98 -9.89 -14.55
CA LEU A 28 5.13 -9.06 -14.92
C LEU A 28 5.00 -7.63 -14.37
N TYR A 29 3.82 -7.03 -14.48
CA TYR A 29 3.52 -5.74 -13.86
C TYR A 29 3.75 -5.78 -12.35
N TYR A 30 3.30 -6.84 -11.70
CA TYR A 30 3.43 -6.99 -10.26
C TYR A 30 4.89 -7.16 -9.80
N LEU A 31 5.65 -8.03 -10.47
CA LEU A 31 7.08 -8.23 -10.20
C LEU A 31 7.88 -6.95 -10.39
N MET A 32 7.53 -6.13 -11.39
CA MET A 32 8.11 -4.80 -11.58
C MET A 32 7.82 -3.90 -10.37
N ASN A 33 6.57 -3.84 -9.89
CA ASN A 33 6.20 -3.01 -8.74
C ASN A 33 6.90 -3.46 -7.44
N VAL A 34 7.00 -4.78 -7.21
CA VAL A 34 7.77 -5.34 -6.06
C VAL A 34 9.24 -4.98 -6.17
N SER A 35 9.82 -5.05 -7.36
CA SER A 35 11.22 -4.69 -7.60
C SER A 35 11.50 -3.21 -7.32
N ILE A 36 10.57 -2.33 -7.70
CA ILE A 36 10.65 -0.89 -7.42
C ILE A 36 10.50 -0.65 -5.93
N ASP A 37 9.53 -1.29 -5.27
CA ASP A 37 9.32 -1.12 -3.84
C ASP A 37 10.53 -1.55 -3.01
N TYR A 38 11.15 -2.69 -3.35
CA TYR A 38 12.40 -3.13 -2.72
C TYR A 38 13.55 -2.14 -2.90
N ARG A 39 13.62 -1.47 -4.05
CA ARG A 39 14.63 -0.44 -4.35
C ARG A 39 14.34 0.91 -3.68
N THR A 40 13.10 1.15 -3.26
CA THR A 40 12.68 2.42 -2.66
C THR A 40 13.19 2.51 -1.22
N ARG A 41 14.31 3.22 -1.03
CA ARG A 41 14.83 3.56 0.31
C ARG A 41 14.11 4.80 0.85
N SER A 42 12.92 4.61 1.43
CA SER A 42 12.16 5.66 2.14
C SER A 42 12.38 5.61 3.66
N SER A 43 12.20 6.76 4.32
CA SER A 43 12.28 7.02 5.77
C SER A 43 11.22 6.31 6.62
N MET A 44 10.13 5.79 6.03
CA MET A 44 9.09 5.05 6.76
C MET A 44 9.35 3.54 6.75
N ASN A 45 10.30 3.10 7.58
CA ASN A 45 10.80 1.73 7.49
C ASN A 45 9.76 0.66 7.86
N ASN A 46 8.90 0.94 8.84
CA ASN A 46 7.89 -0.02 9.31
C ASN A 46 6.69 -0.14 8.36
N ILE A 47 6.15 0.96 7.84
CA ILE A 47 5.12 0.91 6.78
C ILE A 47 5.63 0.15 5.56
N ARG A 48 6.86 0.42 5.12
CA ARG A 48 7.44 -0.30 3.98
C ARG A 48 7.52 -1.80 4.25
N ARG A 49 7.95 -2.22 5.44
CA ARG A 49 7.97 -3.65 5.80
C ARG A 49 6.58 -4.26 5.67
N ILE A 50 5.56 -3.64 6.28
CA ILE A 50 4.18 -4.14 6.20
C ILE A 50 3.72 -4.21 4.74
N HIS A 51 4.01 -3.17 3.95
CA HIS A 51 3.69 -3.12 2.52
C HIS A 51 4.31 -4.29 1.75
N GLN A 52 5.61 -4.54 1.96
CA GLN A 52 6.35 -5.62 1.31
C GLN A 52 5.79 -6.99 1.66
N PHE A 53 5.41 -7.22 2.92
CA PHE A 53 4.78 -8.47 3.35
C PHE A 53 3.42 -8.70 2.70
N VAL A 54 2.61 -7.65 2.55
CA VAL A 54 1.35 -7.74 1.81
C VAL A 54 1.64 -8.03 0.35
N TYR A 55 2.59 -7.30 -0.25
CA TYR A 55 2.87 -7.41 -1.67
C TYR A 55 3.48 -8.76 -2.07
N PHE A 56 4.31 -9.33 -1.20
CA PHE A 56 4.90 -10.65 -1.41
C PHE A 56 3.86 -11.76 -1.68
N THR A 57 2.61 -11.59 -1.23
CA THR A 57 1.56 -12.60 -1.40
C THR A 57 0.84 -12.55 -2.74
N CYS A 58 0.84 -11.41 -3.43
CA CYS A 58 0.09 -11.27 -4.68
C CYS A 58 0.58 -12.16 -5.83
N PRO A 59 1.88 -12.46 -6.02
CA PRO A 59 2.32 -13.44 -7.01
C PRO A 59 1.71 -14.82 -6.76
N PHE A 60 1.62 -15.27 -5.51
CA PHE A 60 1.02 -16.55 -5.16
C PHE A 60 -0.45 -16.63 -5.57
N ASN A 61 -1.20 -15.54 -5.41
CA ASN A 61 -2.59 -15.48 -5.86
C ASN A 61 -2.71 -15.65 -7.38
N HIS A 62 -1.88 -14.95 -8.15
CA HIS A 62 -1.89 -15.05 -9.61
C HIS A 62 -1.42 -16.41 -10.10
N ILE A 63 -0.41 -17.01 -9.47
CA ILE A 63 0.06 -18.35 -9.79
C ILE A 63 -1.06 -19.37 -9.53
N ALA A 64 -1.75 -19.29 -8.38
CA ALA A 64 -2.88 -20.16 -8.09
C ALA A 64 -3.98 -20.03 -9.14
N PHE A 65 -4.28 -18.81 -9.58
CA PHE A 65 -5.27 -18.55 -10.62
C PHE A 65 -4.81 -19.07 -12.01
N ILE A 66 -3.54 -18.93 -12.37
CA ILE A 66 -3.00 -19.50 -13.61
C ILE A 66 -3.08 -21.02 -13.59
N VAL A 67 -2.69 -21.64 -12.48
CA VAL A 67 -2.77 -23.10 -12.32
C VAL A 67 -4.21 -23.57 -12.50
N GLU A 68 -5.18 -22.90 -11.86
CA GLU A 68 -6.60 -23.18 -12.04
C GLU A 68 -7.02 -23.13 -13.51
N LYS A 69 -6.61 -22.07 -14.25
CA LYS A 69 -6.96 -21.89 -15.66
C LYS A 69 -6.30 -22.91 -16.58
N ILE A 70 -5.03 -23.26 -16.35
CA ILE A 70 -4.35 -24.34 -17.08
C ILE A 70 -5.08 -25.67 -16.87
N MET A 71 -5.47 -25.96 -15.63
CA MET A 71 -6.23 -27.17 -15.32
C MET A 71 -7.59 -27.20 -16.02
N ILE A 72 -8.27 -26.06 -16.12
CA ILE A 72 -9.52 -25.93 -16.89
C ILE A 72 -9.28 -26.19 -18.39
N ILE A 73 -8.22 -25.60 -18.99
CA ILE A 73 -7.89 -25.78 -20.42
C ILE A 73 -7.57 -27.23 -20.75
N TRP A 74 -6.88 -27.93 -19.84
CA TRP A 74 -6.52 -29.34 -19.99
C TRP A 74 -7.59 -30.32 -19.46
N ASP A 75 -8.78 -29.83 -19.12
CA ASP A 75 -9.93 -30.64 -18.65
C ASP A 75 -9.61 -31.51 -17.41
N PHE A 76 -8.71 -31.03 -16.55
CA PHE A 76 -8.44 -31.68 -15.27
C PHE A 76 -9.52 -31.31 -14.25
N ASP A 77 -10.12 -32.33 -13.63
CA ASP A 77 -11.18 -32.17 -12.61
C ASP A 77 -10.80 -31.16 -11.51
N GLY A 78 -9.53 -31.09 -11.13
CA GLY A 78 -9.06 -30.15 -10.10
C GLY A 78 -9.20 -28.66 -10.44
N GLY A 79 -9.45 -28.31 -11.70
CA GLY A 79 -9.65 -26.92 -12.13
C GLY A 79 -11.09 -26.40 -11.96
N PHE A 80 -12.09 -27.29 -11.94
CA PHE A 80 -13.51 -26.88 -11.92
C PHE A 80 -14.41 -27.71 -10.99
N ASN A 81 -13.95 -28.88 -10.53
CA ASN A 81 -14.71 -29.73 -9.62
C ASN A 81 -14.43 -29.37 -8.16
N ALA A 82 -15.40 -28.69 -7.55
CA ALA A 82 -15.41 -28.25 -6.16
C ALA A 82 -15.12 -29.33 -5.10
N LYS A 83 -15.38 -30.60 -5.42
CA LYS A 83 -15.19 -31.73 -4.50
C LYS A 83 -13.74 -32.22 -4.45
N THR A 84 -12.91 -31.81 -5.41
CA THR A 84 -11.51 -32.24 -5.45
C THR A 84 -10.68 -31.46 -4.43
N THR A 85 -9.73 -32.16 -3.80
CA THR A 85 -8.79 -31.53 -2.87
C THR A 85 -7.96 -30.45 -3.55
N THR A 86 -7.58 -30.66 -4.81
CA THR A 86 -6.79 -29.69 -5.60
C THR A 86 -7.54 -28.37 -5.76
N PHE A 87 -8.82 -28.42 -6.15
CA PHE A 87 -9.63 -27.22 -6.26
C PHE A 87 -9.72 -26.47 -4.93
N GLN A 88 -9.96 -27.20 -3.83
CA GLN A 88 -10.06 -26.61 -2.48
C GLN A 88 -8.76 -25.93 -2.04
N VAL A 89 -7.60 -26.54 -2.32
CA VAL A 89 -6.29 -25.95 -2.01
C VAL A 89 -6.03 -24.68 -2.82
N ILE A 90 -6.37 -24.68 -4.12
CA ILE A 90 -6.25 -23.49 -4.97
C ILE A 90 -7.10 -22.34 -4.42
N GLN A 91 -8.39 -22.60 -4.14
CA GLN A 91 -9.27 -21.57 -3.59
C GLN A 91 -8.83 -21.09 -2.20
N PHE A 92 -8.30 -21.99 -1.36
CA PHE A 92 -7.74 -21.63 -0.06
C PHE A 92 -6.58 -20.64 -0.21
N ILE A 93 -5.62 -20.92 -1.09
CA ILE A 93 -4.48 -20.03 -1.34
C ILE A 93 -4.97 -18.66 -1.87
N ARG A 94 -5.91 -18.67 -2.83
CA ARG A 94 -6.49 -17.45 -3.40
C ARG A 94 -7.19 -16.60 -2.33
N LEU A 95 -8.00 -17.21 -1.47
CA LEU A 95 -8.70 -16.49 -0.41
C LEU A 95 -7.74 -15.94 0.65
N VAL A 96 -6.77 -16.73 1.13
CA VAL A 96 -5.80 -16.27 2.16
C VAL A 96 -5.03 -15.06 1.65
N THR A 97 -4.48 -15.15 0.44
CA THR A 97 -3.71 -14.05 -0.17
C THR A 97 -4.56 -12.81 -0.45
N THR A 98 -5.85 -12.99 -0.76
CA THR A 98 -6.79 -11.88 -0.93
C THR A 98 -7.09 -11.18 0.39
N PHE A 99 -7.39 -11.93 1.46
CA PHE A 99 -7.66 -11.35 2.79
C PHE A 99 -6.44 -10.63 3.37
N ILE A 100 -5.21 -11.09 3.09
CA ILE A 100 -3.97 -10.39 3.48
C ILE A 100 -3.94 -8.97 2.87
N GLY A 101 -4.32 -8.84 1.59
CA GLY A 101 -4.44 -7.55 0.93
C GLY A 101 -5.51 -6.66 1.57
N PHE A 102 -6.67 -7.24 1.92
CA PHE A 102 -7.77 -6.49 2.52
C PHE A 102 -7.50 -6.03 3.96
N MET A 103 -6.69 -6.78 4.71
CA MET A 103 -6.34 -6.47 6.11
C MET A 103 -5.16 -5.48 6.25
N CYS A 104 -4.68 -4.87 5.15
CA CYS A 104 -3.54 -3.94 5.23
C CYS A 104 -3.86 -2.60 5.92
N LEU A 105 -5.11 -2.10 5.85
CA LEU A 105 -5.48 -0.80 6.43
C LEU A 105 -5.39 -0.76 7.96
N PRO A 106 -5.93 -1.74 8.71
CA PRO A 106 -5.76 -1.78 10.17
C PRO A 106 -4.29 -1.73 10.59
N ALA A 107 -3.44 -2.49 9.92
CA ALA A 107 -2.01 -2.52 10.22
C ALA A 107 -1.35 -1.15 10.00
N TYR A 108 -1.64 -0.47 8.89
CA TYR A 108 -1.11 0.87 8.62
C TYR A 108 -1.64 1.90 9.60
N ALA A 109 -2.92 1.84 9.97
CA ALA A 109 -3.52 2.77 10.91
C ALA A 109 -2.87 2.64 12.31
N ILE A 110 -2.70 1.41 12.80
CA ILE A 110 -2.07 1.14 14.10
C ILE A 110 -0.59 1.53 14.09
N GLU A 111 0.14 1.16 13.03
CA GLU A 111 1.56 1.51 12.89
C GLU A 111 1.74 3.04 12.87
N ARG A 112 0.86 3.78 12.17
CA ARG A 112 0.87 5.26 12.19
C ARG A 112 0.49 5.86 13.54
N SER A 113 -0.34 5.19 14.33
CA SER A 113 -0.60 5.60 15.71
C SER A 113 0.64 5.45 16.58
N PHE A 114 1.43 4.39 16.43
CA PHE A 114 2.73 4.27 17.09
C PHE A 114 3.71 5.36 16.65
N ALA A 115 3.79 5.65 15.35
CA ALA A 115 4.64 6.73 14.84
C ALA A 115 4.23 8.11 15.37
N THR A 116 2.93 8.34 15.60
CA THR A 116 2.41 9.59 16.18
C THR A 116 2.68 9.67 17.69
N TYR A 117 2.51 8.56 18.40
CA TYR A 117 2.76 8.49 19.85
C TYR A 117 4.25 8.64 20.17
N PHE A 118 5.12 7.90 19.47
CA PHE A 118 6.57 7.92 19.64
C PHE A 118 7.28 8.92 18.70
N HIS A 119 6.64 10.02 18.32
CA HIS A 119 7.20 11.00 17.37
C HIS A 119 8.53 11.66 17.80
N HIS A 120 8.99 11.44 19.04
CA HIS A 120 10.28 11.94 19.52
C HIS A 120 11.46 11.07 19.04
N ASP A 121 11.22 9.76 18.91
CA ASP A 121 12.28 8.77 18.73
C ASP A 121 11.90 7.59 17.81
N TYR A 122 10.71 7.57 17.20
CA TYR A 122 10.16 6.41 16.46
C TYR A 122 11.14 5.82 15.45
N GLU A 123 11.77 6.66 14.63
CA GLU A 123 12.76 6.27 13.62
C GLU A 123 14.22 6.35 14.13
N LYS A 124 14.45 6.81 15.37
CA LYS A 124 15.80 6.85 15.97
C LYS A 124 16.17 5.50 16.59
N GLU A 125 15.22 4.89 17.29
CA GLU A 125 15.38 3.55 17.85
C GLU A 125 15.00 2.48 16.83
N ASN A 126 15.67 1.33 16.88
CA ASN A 126 15.32 0.21 16.01
C ASN A 126 14.03 -0.47 16.47
N ARG A 127 12.88 0.06 16.03
CA ARG A 127 11.56 -0.49 16.31
C ARG A 127 11.01 -1.34 15.16
N SER A 128 11.89 -2.07 14.48
CA SER A 128 11.51 -2.93 13.35
C SER A 128 10.51 -4.03 13.71
N TYR A 129 10.52 -4.46 14.99
CA TYR A 129 9.57 -5.44 15.52
C TYR A 129 8.10 -5.00 15.33
N ILE A 130 7.79 -3.70 15.35
CA ILE A 130 6.41 -3.21 15.15
C ILE A 130 5.91 -3.63 13.76
N GLY A 131 6.73 -3.41 12.72
CA GLY A 131 6.39 -3.81 11.36
C GLY A 131 6.19 -5.32 11.23
N TYR A 132 7.12 -6.12 11.76
CA TYR A 132 7.02 -7.59 11.70
C TYR A 132 5.83 -8.15 12.48
N THR A 133 5.54 -7.62 13.67
CA THR A 133 4.38 -8.03 14.46
C THR A 133 3.08 -7.71 13.73
N MET A 134 2.96 -6.50 13.14
CA MET A 134 1.78 -6.15 12.35
C MET A 134 1.62 -7.05 11.12
N SER A 135 2.71 -7.34 10.41
CA SER A 135 2.69 -8.28 9.29
C SER A 135 2.24 -9.68 9.74
N PHE A 136 2.77 -10.21 10.83
CA PHE A 136 2.34 -11.50 11.36
C PHE A 136 0.85 -11.52 11.70
N LEU A 137 0.33 -10.46 12.34
CA LEU A 137 -1.09 -10.34 12.67
C LEU A 137 -1.99 -10.29 11.43
N ILE A 138 -1.56 -9.64 10.34
CA ILE A 138 -2.30 -9.66 9.07
C ILE A 138 -2.45 -11.11 8.56
N TYR A 139 -1.37 -11.90 8.57
CA TYR A 139 -1.41 -13.27 8.08
C TYR A 139 -2.29 -14.14 8.97
N LEU A 140 -2.16 -14.01 10.30
CA LEU A 140 -2.94 -14.77 11.26
C LEU A 140 -4.45 -14.48 11.13
N THR A 141 -4.82 -13.19 11.08
CA THR A 141 -6.23 -12.78 10.93
C THR A 141 -6.82 -13.21 9.59
N SER A 142 -6.04 -13.12 8.51
CA SER A 142 -6.47 -13.58 7.18
C SER A 142 -6.70 -15.10 7.16
N LEU A 143 -5.82 -15.87 7.79
CA LEU A 143 -6.00 -17.32 7.94
C LEU A 143 -7.29 -17.65 8.72
N ILE A 144 -7.52 -16.97 9.84
CA ILE A 144 -8.74 -17.14 10.64
C ILE A 144 -9.99 -16.84 9.80
N PHE A 145 -10.00 -15.76 9.01
CA PHE A 145 -11.14 -15.41 8.16
C PHE A 145 -11.43 -16.49 7.10
N VAL A 146 -10.39 -17.06 6.48
CA VAL A 146 -10.56 -18.15 5.51
C VAL A 146 -11.08 -19.42 6.19
N LEU A 147 -10.54 -19.78 7.36
CA LEU A 147 -11.02 -20.92 8.13
C LEU A 147 -12.50 -20.75 8.51
N ILE A 148 -12.92 -19.54 8.85
CA ILE A 148 -14.34 -19.23 9.12
C ILE A 148 -15.20 -19.44 7.86
N CYS A 149 -14.75 -18.92 6.70
CA CYS A 149 -15.44 -19.12 5.43
C CYS A 149 -15.61 -20.60 5.07
N ILE A 150 -14.59 -21.42 5.29
CA ILE A 150 -14.57 -22.82 4.86
C ILE A 150 -15.30 -23.73 5.86
N HIS A 151 -14.95 -23.68 7.15
CA HIS A 151 -15.48 -24.61 8.14
C HIS A 151 -16.91 -24.29 8.57
N PHE A 152 -17.22 -23.01 8.74
CA PHE A 152 -18.55 -22.60 9.20
C PHE A 152 -19.48 -22.20 8.05
N SER A 153 -18.99 -22.21 6.80
CA SER A 153 -19.71 -21.70 5.63
C SER A 153 -20.29 -20.29 5.85
N ALA A 154 -19.63 -19.50 6.70
CA ALA A 154 -20.14 -18.24 7.22
C ALA A 154 -19.29 -17.07 6.70
N THR A 155 -19.59 -16.61 5.50
CA THR A 155 -18.95 -15.45 4.85
C THR A 155 -19.36 -14.11 5.47
N PHE A 156 -20.45 -14.09 6.24
CA PHE A 156 -20.95 -12.90 6.93
C PHE A 156 -19.96 -12.36 7.96
N TYR A 157 -19.31 -13.22 8.75
CA TYR A 157 -18.39 -12.75 9.80
C TYR A 157 -17.12 -12.11 9.23
N PRO A 158 -16.43 -12.69 8.22
CA PRO A 158 -15.30 -12.02 7.57
C PRO A 158 -15.70 -10.73 6.87
N PHE A 159 -16.88 -10.66 6.24
CA PHE A 159 -17.41 -9.42 5.67
C PHE A 159 -17.59 -8.34 6.75
N LEU A 160 -18.30 -8.66 7.84
CA LEU A 160 -18.55 -7.73 8.94
C LEU A 160 -17.24 -7.28 9.60
N GLY A 161 -16.31 -8.21 9.83
CA GLY A 161 -14.99 -7.93 10.40
C GLY A 161 -14.19 -6.96 9.53
N LEU A 162 -14.13 -7.21 8.21
CA LEU A 162 -13.47 -6.30 7.27
C LEU A 162 -14.12 -4.93 7.24
N PHE A 163 -15.44 -4.87 7.12
CA PHE A 163 -16.19 -3.61 7.08
C PHE A 163 -15.94 -2.74 8.30
N LEU A 164 -16.07 -3.32 9.51
CA LEU A 164 -15.81 -2.61 10.76
C LEU A 164 -14.33 -2.20 10.88
N SER A 165 -13.40 -3.10 10.53
CA SER A 165 -11.97 -2.81 10.59
C SER A 165 -11.57 -1.65 9.67
N ASN A 166 -12.16 -1.55 8.49
CA ASN A 166 -11.92 -0.46 7.54
C ASN A 166 -12.45 0.88 8.08
N ILE A 167 -13.65 0.90 8.66
CA ILE A 167 -14.22 2.10 9.30
C ILE A 167 -13.32 2.55 10.44
N ILE A 168 -12.93 1.64 11.33
CA ILE A 168 -12.07 1.95 12.48
C ILE A 168 -10.72 2.49 11.99
N SER A 169 -10.09 1.85 11.01
CA SER A 169 -8.81 2.28 10.44
C SER A 169 -8.87 3.69 9.85
N TYR A 170 -9.96 4.01 9.18
CA TYR A 170 -10.19 5.33 8.61
C TYR A 170 -10.37 6.39 9.70
N ILE A 171 -11.14 6.10 10.76
CA ILE A 171 -11.30 7.00 11.92
C ILE A 171 -9.95 7.23 12.61
N VAL A 172 -9.17 6.17 12.84
CA VAL A 172 -7.83 6.25 13.43
C VAL A 172 -6.91 7.14 12.58
N ASN A 173 -6.97 7.05 11.25
CA ASN A 173 -6.20 7.96 10.38
C ASN A 173 -6.60 9.44 10.58
N ILE A 174 -7.89 9.74 10.70
CA ILE A 174 -8.36 11.11 10.97
C ILE A 174 -7.84 11.60 12.32
N ILE A 175 -7.85 10.76 13.35
CA ILE A 175 -7.33 11.08 14.68
C ILE A 175 -5.83 11.36 14.60
N ASN A 176 -5.05 10.47 13.97
CA ASN A 176 -3.61 10.64 13.77
C ASN A 176 -3.31 11.95 13.02
N TYR A 177 -4.06 12.27 11.96
CA TYR A 177 -3.91 13.53 11.23
C TYR A 177 -4.15 14.76 12.14
N LYS A 178 -5.23 14.75 12.93
CA LYS A 178 -5.55 15.86 13.84
C LYS A 178 -4.48 16.04 14.93
N LEU A 179 -4.01 14.93 15.51
CA LEU A 179 -2.95 14.96 16.53
C LEU A 179 -1.63 15.48 15.97
N ASN A 180 -1.17 14.97 14.82
CA ASN A 180 0.07 15.47 14.20
C ASN A 180 -0.05 16.96 13.82
N ARG A 181 -1.22 17.41 13.34
CA ARG A 181 -1.46 18.83 13.04
C ARG A 181 -1.45 19.70 14.30
N TYR A 182 -1.96 19.18 15.42
CA TYR A 182 -1.88 19.86 16.71
C TYR A 182 -0.42 20.03 17.16
N TYR A 183 0.38 18.96 17.15
CA TYR A 183 1.81 19.03 17.50
C TYR A 183 2.58 19.99 16.58
N TYR A 184 2.29 19.99 15.28
CA TYR A 184 2.88 20.92 14.33
C TYR A 184 2.56 22.38 14.66
N ASN A 185 1.31 22.70 15.00
CA ASN A 185 0.91 24.05 15.39
C ASN A 185 1.56 24.50 16.71
N CYS A 186 1.70 23.60 17.68
CA CYS A 186 2.40 23.89 18.94
C CYS A 186 3.89 24.18 18.71
N SER A 187 4.53 23.44 17.80
CA SER A 187 5.90 23.70 17.33
C SER A 187 6.04 25.10 16.72
N LEU A 188 5.11 25.50 15.84
CA LEU A 188 5.14 26.83 15.21
C LEU A 188 4.95 27.97 16.21
N ARG A 189 4.05 27.79 17.18
CA ARG A 189 3.78 28.78 18.24
C ARG A 189 4.87 28.82 19.32
N LYS A 190 5.93 28.01 19.19
CA LYS A 190 7.00 27.85 20.20
C LYS A 190 6.46 27.51 21.60
N ILE A 191 5.29 26.88 21.67
CA ILE A 191 4.69 26.42 22.94
C ILE A 191 5.55 25.27 23.50
N TYR A 192 6.08 24.42 22.61
CA TYR A 192 7.03 23.37 22.93
C TYR A 192 8.27 23.49 22.04
N THR A 193 9.45 23.28 22.63
CA THR A 193 10.73 23.29 21.93
C THR A 193 11.03 21.92 21.32
N TYR A 194 10.49 21.67 20.12
CA TYR A 194 10.84 20.49 19.33
C TYR A 194 12.16 20.70 18.59
N SER A 195 13.00 19.65 18.56
CA SER A 195 14.19 19.56 17.72
C SER A 195 13.82 19.53 16.23
N LEU A 196 14.80 19.82 15.37
CA LEU A 196 14.61 19.80 13.91
C LEU A 196 14.11 18.44 13.41
N THR A 197 14.64 17.35 13.98
CA THR A 197 14.28 15.98 13.61
C THR A 197 12.83 15.66 13.96
N GLU A 198 12.33 16.11 15.10
CA GLU A 198 10.94 15.87 15.51
C GLU A 198 9.95 16.62 14.63
N ARG A 199 10.26 17.88 14.29
CA ARG A 199 9.44 18.67 13.37
C ARG A 199 9.39 18.03 11.99
N TYR A 200 10.50 17.45 11.54
CA TYR A 200 10.56 16.68 10.30
C TYR A 200 9.65 15.45 10.36
N GLN A 201 9.72 14.66 11.44
CA GLN A 201 8.85 13.47 11.62
C GLN A 201 7.36 13.84 11.68
N ILE A 202 7.00 14.92 12.38
CA ILE A 202 5.61 15.41 12.43
C ILE A 202 5.13 15.83 11.04
N SER A 203 5.95 16.57 10.28
CA SER A 203 5.62 16.99 8.91
C SER A 203 5.43 15.77 7.99
N GLU A 204 6.33 14.79 8.09
CA GLU A 204 6.28 13.54 7.33
C GLU A 204 5.01 12.74 7.65
N ASN A 205 4.64 12.63 8.92
CA ASN A 205 3.39 11.99 9.35
C ASN A 205 2.14 12.70 8.82
N ILE A 206 2.13 14.04 8.77
CA ILE A 206 1.02 14.80 8.17
C ILE A 206 0.91 14.53 6.67
N GLN A 207 2.05 14.53 5.96
CA GLN A 207 2.07 14.23 4.52
C GLN A 207 1.60 12.81 4.25
N PHE A 208 2.05 11.84 5.05
CA PHE A 208 1.60 10.46 4.95
C PHE A 208 0.11 10.33 5.24
N ALA A 209 -0.43 10.99 6.27
CA ALA A 209 -1.86 10.90 6.58
C ALA A 209 -2.75 11.40 5.42
N LYS A 210 -2.30 12.43 4.67
CA LYS A 210 -2.98 12.91 3.45
C LYS A 210 -2.95 11.87 2.33
N PHE A 211 -1.80 11.25 2.09
CA PHE A 211 -1.68 10.14 1.14
C PHE A 211 -2.54 8.94 1.57
N PHE A 212 -2.42 8.54 2.83
CA PHE A 212 -3.10 7.40 3.42
C PHE A 212 -4.61 7.59 3.42
N HIS A 213 -5.14 8.83 3.46
CA HIS A 213 -6.56 9.08 3.27
C HIS A 213 -7.07 8.57 1.90
N ILE A 214 -6.39 8.88 0.81
CA ILE A 214 -6.76 8.43 -0.55
C ILE A 214 -6.58 6.91 -0.67
N PHE A 215 -5.47 6.40 -0.15
CA PHE A 215 -5.18 4.97 -0.15
C PHE A 215 -6.21 4.18 0.67
N ALA A 216 -6.55 4.66 1.87
CA ALA A 216 -7.53 4.05 2.76
C ALA A 216 -8.93 4.02 2.15
N LEU A 217 -9.37 5.11 1.51
CA LEU A 217 -10.67 5.11 0.83
C LEU A 217 -10.70 4.08 -0.31
N THR A 218 -9.61 3.96 -1.06
CA THR A 218 -9.50 2.97 -2.14
C THR A 218 -9.58 1.54 -1.60
N VAL A 219 -8.72 1.19 -0.64
CA VAL A 219 -8.70 -0.17 -0.10
C VAL A 219 -10.01 -0.49 0.61
N ALA A 220 -10.58 0.44 1.39
CA ALA A 220 -11.84 0.22 2.08
C ALA A 220 -12.99 -0.05 1.10
N LEU A 221 -13.06 0.68 -0.02
CA LEU A 221 -14.06 0.46 -1.06
C LEU A 221 -13.92 -0.92 -1.69
N PHE A 222 -12.72 -1.24 -2.20
CA PHE A 222 -12.50 -2.53 -2.87
C PHE A 222 -12.63 -3.72 -1.93
N ALA A 223 -12.04 -3.66 -0.73
CA ALA A 223 -12.09 -4.75 0.24
C ALA A 223 -13.52 -5.02 0.73
N THR A 224 -14.30 -3.97 1.01
CA THR A 224 -15.70 -4.11 1.44
C THR A 224 -16.57 -4.63 0.30
N PHE A 225 -16.40 -4.12 -0.92
CA PHE A 225 -17.23 -4.54 -2.04
C PHE A 225 -16.89 -5.97 -2.51
N CYS A 226 -15.62 -6.34 -2.53
CA CYS A 226 -15.20 -7.72 -2.83
C CYS A 226 -15.71 -8.70 -1.76
N SER A 227 -15.57 -8.38 -0.47
CA SER A 227 -16.09 -9.23 0.61
C SER A 227 -17.62 -9.31 0.60
N PHE A 228 -18.31 -8.24 0.20
CA PHE A 228 -19.75 -8.24 -0.01
C PHE A 228 -20.15 -9.18 -1.17
N LEU A 229 -19.44 -9.16 -2.30
CA LEU A 229 -19.71 -10.08 -3.41
C LEU A 229 -19.49 -11.55 -2.99
N LEU A 230 -18.48 -11.82 -2.16
CA LEU A 230 -18.24 -13.14 -1.59
C LEU A 230 -19.40 -13.58 -0.67
N LEU A 231 -19.94 -12.65 0.13
CA LEU A 231 -21.14 -12.87 0.93
C LEU A 231 -22.35 -13.17 0.04
N MET A 232 -22.60 -12.38 -1.00
CA MET A 232 -23.70 -12.60 -1.93
C MET A 232 -23.58 -13.96 -2.64
N ALA A 233 -22.38 -14.37 -3.06
CA ALA A 233 -22.14 -15.68 -3.66
C ALA A 233 -22.44 -16.86 -2.71
N SER A 234 -22.42 -16.64 -1.40
CA SER A 234 -22.72 -17.68 -0.40
C SER A 234 -24.21 -17.87 -0.09
N LEU A 235 -25.06 -16.91 -0.47
CA LEU A 235 -26.50 -16.96 -0.25
C LEU A 235 -27.19 -17.95 -1.21
N PRO A 236 -28.44 -18.38 -0.93
CA PRO A 236 -29.13 -19.40 -1.71
C PRO A 236 -29.68 -18.88 -3.06
N PHE A 237 -28.84 -18.21 -3.86
CA PHE A 237 -29.14 -17.80 -5.24
C PHE A 237 -28.95 -18.95 -6.24
N SER A 238 -29.43 -18.74 -7.47
CA SER A 238 -29.21 -19.64 -8.61
C SER A 238 -27.72 -19.71 -9.00
N SER A 239 -27.33 -20.77 -9.71
CA SER A 239 -25.93 -20.95 -10.16
C SER A 239 -25.45 -19.82 -11.06
N THR A 240 -26.33 -19.27 -11.92
CA THR A 240 -25.98 -18.16 -12.81
C THR A 240 -25.69 -16.88 -12.03
N GLU A 241 -26.53 -16.52 -11.05
CA GLU A 241 -26.31 -15.34 -10.21
C GLU A 241 -25.03 -15.45 -9.39
N LYS A 242 -24.77 -16.64 -8.84
CA LYS A 242 -23.53 -16.95 -8.10
C LYS A 242 -22.28 -16.75 -8.96
N ASN A 243 -22.31 -17.24 -10.19
CA ASN A 243 -21.21 -17.07 -11.14
C ASN A 243 -20.99 -15.57 -11.47
N ILE A 244 -22.05 -14.78 -11.61
CA ILE A 244 -21.94 -13.32 -11.80
C ILE A 244 -21.24 -12.67 -10.60
N PHE A 245 -21.58 -13.03 -9.37
CA PHE A 245 -20.92 -12.49 -8.18
C PHE A 245 -19.44 -12.86 -8.10
N ILE A 246 -19.07 -14.10 -8.42
CA ILE A 246 -17.68 -14.58 -8.42
C ILE A 246 -16.86 -13.89 -9.52
N VAL A 247 -17.40 -13.81 -10.74
CA VAL A 247 -16.72 -13.11 -11.85
C VAL A 247 -16.55 -11.63 -11.54
N SER A 248 -17.56 -10.99 -10.95
CA SER A 248 -17.48 -9.60 -10.51
C SER A 248 -16.42 -9.41 -9.43
N PHE A 249 -16.32 -10.34 -8.48
CA PHE A 249 -15.28 -10.34 -7.45
C PHE A 249 -13.88 -10.41 -8.08
N ASP A 250 -13.66 -11.35 -9.00
CA ASP A 250 -12.35 -11.53 -9.66
C ASP A 250 -11.95 -10.32 -10.50
N LEU A 251 -12.91 -9.69 -11.18
CA LEU A 251 -12.70 -8.45 -11.92
C LEU A 251 -12.31 -7.29 -10.99
N LEU A 252 -13.07 -7.07 -9.93
CA LEU A 252 -12.81 -5.98 -8.98
C LEU A 252 -11.51 -6.17 -8.22
N TYR A 253 -11.22 -7.39 -7.81
CA TYR A 253 -9.97 -7.72 -7.15
C TYR A 253 -8.76 -7.54 -8.09
N THR A 254 -8.91 -7.90 -9.38
CA THR A 254 -7.91 -7.58 -10.41
C THR A 254 -7.68 -6.07 -10.51
N ILE A 255 -8.75 -5.28 -10.62
CA ILE A 255 -8.65 -3.81 -10.71
C ILE A 255 -7.97 -3.26 -9.46
N PHE A 256 -8.32 -3.76 -8.28
CA PHE A 256 -7.72 -3.39 -7.01
C PHE A 256 -6.20 -3.59 -6.99
N ILE A 257 -5.72 -4.78 -7.38
CA ILE A 257 -4.28 -5.08 -7.41
C ILE A 257 -3.53 -4.20 -8.41
N LEU A 258 -4.14 -3.84 -9.55
CA LEU A 258 -3.51 -2.96 -10.53
C LEU A 258 -3.52 -1.49 -10.09
N TYR A 259 -4.59 -1.07 -9.41
CA TYR A 259 -4.80 0.32 -9.04
C TYR A 259 -3.99 0.73 -7.79
N CYS A 260 -3.80 -0.17 -6.82
CA CYS A 260 -3.04 0.12 -5.60
C CYS A 260 -1.56 0.55 -5.86
N PRO A 261 -0.79 -0.14 -6.71
CA PRO A 261 0.54 0.30 -7.11
C PRO A 261 0.52 1.64 -7.87
N TYR A 262 -0.50 1.87 -8.71
CA TYR A 262 -0.66 3.16 -9.39
C TYR A 262 -0.87 4.33 -8.41
N ILE A 263 -1.66 4.15 -7.34
CA ILE A 263 -1.80 5.16 -6.28
C ILE A 263 -0.45 5.41 -5.61
N HIS A 264 0.31 4.36 -5.29
CA HIS A 264 1.65 4.52 -4.72
C HIS A 264 2.56 5.32 -5.64
N TYR A 265 2.59 5.00 -6.94
CA TYR A 265 3.31 5.79 -7.94
C TYR A 265 2.85 7.25 -7.98
N LYS A 266 1.54 7.50 -8.05
CA LYS A 266 1.01 8.85 -8.23
C LYS A 266 1.32 9.79 -7.06
N TYR A 267 1.33 9.27 -5.83
CA TYR A 267 1.43 10.09 -4.62
C TYR A 267 2.74 9.95 -3.85
N ASN A 268 3.62 8.99 -4.20
CA ASN A 268 4.93 8.84 -3.58
C ASN A 268 6.05 9.29 -4.54
N ALA A 269 6.63 10.46 -4.28
CA ALA A 269 7.68 11.06 -5.11
C ALA A 269 8.95 10.19 -5.20
N THR A 270 9.30 9.45 -4.12
CA THR A 270 10.43 8.53 -4.12
C THR A 270 10.18 7.37 -5.07
N TRP A 271 8.95 6.86 -5.09
CA TRP A 271 8.52 5.80 -5.99
C TRP A 271 8.53 6.24 -7.46
N GLN A 272 8.10 7.48 -7.75
CA GLN A 272 8.22 8.07 -9.09
C GLN A 272 9.66 8.17 -9.57
N HIS A 273 10.58 8.53 -8.66
CA HIS A 273 11.99 8.65 -8.98
C HIS A 273 12.61 7.29 -9.35
N GLU A 274 12.37 6.26 -8.53
CA GLU A 274 12.88 4.90 -8.78
C GLU A 274 12.22 4.25 -10.00
N PHE A 275 10.92 4.49 -10.24
CA PHE A 275 10.24 4.05 -11.46
C PHE A 275 10.89 4.68 -12.70
N LYS A 276 11.12 6.01 -12.71
CA LYS A 276 11.81 6.71 -13.81
C LYS A 276 13.21 6.16 -14.04
N LYS A 277 13.93 5.80 -12.97
CA LYS A 277 15.25 5.16 -13.06
C LYS A 277 15.17 3.76 -13.68
N CYS A 278 14.20 2.95 -13.29
CA CYS A 278 14.00 1.61 -13.88
C CYS A 278 13.61 1.70 -15.36
N VAL A 279 12.71 2.61 -15.74
CA VAL A 279 12.33 2.84 -17.15
C VAL A 279 13.54 3.33 -17.96
N LYS A 280 14.36 4.23 -17.40
CA LYS A 280 15.61 4.64 -18.06
C LYS A 280 16.56 3.46 -18.24
N LEU A 281 16.72 2.56 -17.27
CA LEU A 281 17.59 1.39 -17.42
C LEU A 281 17.10 0.41 -18.51
N VAL A 282 15.79 0.26 -18.67
CA VAL A 282 15.20 -0.59 -19.72
C VAL A 282 15.26 0.09 -21.10
N GLY A 283 15.05 1.42 -21.15
CA GLY A 283 15.16 2.21 -22.38
C GLY A 283 16.60 2.54 -22.81
N SER A 284 17.57 2.39 -21.90
CA SER A 284 18.99 2.66 -22.14
C SER A 284 19.78 1.35 -22.19
N GLY A 285 19.51 0.53 -23.19
CA GLY A 285 20.65 -0.09 -23.86
C GLY A 285 21.50 1.05 -24.42
N THR A 286 22.75 1.16 -23.98
CA THR A 286 23.73 2.21 -24.36
C THR A 286 23.57 3.58 -23.66
N TYR A 287 24.35 3.77 -22.59
CA TYR A 287 25.29 4.88 -22.31
C TYR A 287 25.42 5.10 -20.80
N VAL A 288 26.48 4.50 -20.26
CA VAL A 288 27.02 4.82 -18.94
C VAL A 288 27.62 6.24 -19.02
N GLN A 289 27.02 7.20 -18.31
CA GLN A 289 27.70 8.43 -17.91
C GLN A 289 27.41 8.70 -16.43
N PHE A 290 27.91 7.79 -15.60
CA PHE A 290 28.00 7.96 -14.15
C PHE A 290 29.29 8.73 -13.85
N GLY A 291 29.21 10.03 -13.60
CA GLY A 291 30.40 10.78 -13.16
C GLY A 291 30.26 12.29 -12.96
N SER A 292 29.40 12.98 -13.70
CA SER A 292 29.41 14.47 -13.70
C SER A 292 28.21 15.14 -13.02
N GLU A 293 27.12 14.43 -12.73
CA GLU A 293 25.91 15.04 -12.17
C GLU A 293 25.86 15.14 -10.63
N MET A 294 26.62 14.33 -9.89
CA MET A 294 26.67 14.44 -8.41
C MET A 294 27.39 15.71 -7.92
N LEU A 295 28.34 16.24 -8.69
CA LEU A 295 29.00 17.52 -8.37
C LEU A 295 28.12 18.73 -8.73
N LYS A 296 27.31 18.64 -9.79
CA LYS A 296 26.34 19.70 -10.13
C LYS A 296 25.13 19.72 -9.20
N HIS A 297 24.70 18.59 -8.63
CA HIS A 297 23.53 18.57 -7.75
C HIS A 297 23.81 19.18 -6.37
N ASN A 298 25.03 19.06 -5.84
CA ASN A 298 25.40 19.69 -4.58
C ASN A 298 25.57 21.22 -4.71
N HIS A 299 26.13 21.72 -5.81
CA HIS A 299 26.17 23.17 -6.07
C HIS A 299 24.80 23.79 -6.36
N ARG A 300 23.90 23.03 -7.01
CA ARG A 300 22.54 23.51 -7.27
C ARG A 300 21.65 23.45 -6.03
N LYS A 301 21.89 22.52 -5.09
CA LYS A 301 21.18 22.49 -3.79
C LYS A 301 21.54 23.69 -2.94
N THR A 302 22.80 24.12 -2.89
CA THR A 302 23.21 25.33 -2.16
C THR A 302 22.60 26.59 -2.75
N GLU A 303 22.59 26.77 -4.09
CA GLU A 303 21.93 27.94 -4.71
C GLU A 303 20.40 27.93 -4.63
N PHE A 304 19.74 26.75 -4.70
CA PHE A 304 18.28 26.66 -4.53
C PHE A 304 17.84 26.90 -3.08
N THR A 305 18.65 26.55 -2.08
CA THR A 305 18.36 26.93 -0.69
C THR A 305 18.50 28.43 -0.45
N THR A 306 19.43 29.13 -1.11
CA THR A 306 19.57 30.58 -0.95
C THR A 306 18.49 31.36 -1.69
N LYS A 307 18.07 30.92 -2.89
CA LYS A 307 16.99 31.59 -3.66
C LYS A 307 15.58 31.25 -3.19
N ASN A 308 15.32 30.05 -2.66
CA ASN A 308 13.98 29.70 -2.14
C ASN A 308 13.70 30.17 -0.72
N ASN A 309 14.72 30.64 0.03
CA ASN A 309 14.49 31.31 1.31
C ASN A 309 13.86 32.70 1.16
N VAL A 310 13.87 33.29 -0.05
CA VAL A 310 13.26 34.60 -0.33
C VAL A 310 11.87 34.46 -0.96
N ARG A 311 11.43 33.25 -1.32
CA ARG A 311 10.20 33.07 -2.13
C ARG A 311 9.39 31.82 -1.81
N ARG A 312 9.25 31.47 -0.52
CA ARG A 312 8.11 30.66 -0.07
C ARG A 312 7.07 31.59 0.51
N GLU A 313 6.06 31.91 -0.29
CA GLU A 313 4.75 32.23 0.25
C GLU A 313 4.26 31.00 1.03
N ASP A 314 3.81 31.21 2.25
CA ASP A 314 3.27 30.17 3.11
C ASP A 314 2.10 29.47 2.40
N GLU A 315 2.12 28.13 2.34
CA GLU A 315 1.12 27.24 1.73
C GLU A 315 -0.30 27.33 2.35
N PHE A 316 -0.62 28.39 3.11
CA PHE A 316 -1.92 28.64 3.71
C PHE A 316 -2.48 30.06 3.47
N GLY A 317 -1.98 30.79 2.47
CA GLY A 317 -2.68 31.97 1.92
C GLY A 317 -2.77 33.18 2.86
N LYS A 318 -1.85 33.33 3.82
CA LYS A 318 -1.66 34.60 4.53
C LYS A 318 -0.43 35.31 4.00
N LYS A 319 -0.61 36.53 3.49
CA LYS A 319 0.49 37.46 3.20
C LYS A 319 1.19 37.81 4.51
N CYS A 320 2.40 37.28 4.73
CA CYS A 320 3.33 37.86 5.67
C CYS A 320 3.88 39.14 5.05
N THR A 321 3.46 40.29 5.58
CA THR A 321 4.12 41.57 5.34
C THR A 321 5.51 41.57 5.96
N ASN A 322 6.49 41.97 5.14
CA ASN A 322 7.90 42.13 5.44
C ASN A 322 8.22 42.61 6.87
N GLY A 323 9.18 41.94 7.50
CA GLY A 323 9.83 42.40 8.72
C GLY A 323 10.98 41.49 9.11
N TYR A 324 12.20 41.97 8.87
CA TYR A 324 13.48 41.47 9.39
C TYR A 324 14.18 40.35 8.62
N ILE A 325 14.90 40.84 7.61
CA ILE A 325 16.11 40.33 6.99
C ILE A 325 17.09 39.78 8.06
N PHE A 326 17.54 38.55 7.83
CA PHE A 326 18.74 37.97 8.45
C PHE A 326 19.95 38.88 8.13
N GLN A 327 20.33 39.70 9.11
CA GLN A 327 21.70 40.20 9.25
C GLN A 327 22.51 39.22 10.11
N SER A 328 23.81 39.20 9.83
CA SER A 328 24.94 38.65 10.60
C SER A 328 25.10 37.13 10.72
N ILE A 329 25.64 36.54 9.64
CA ILE A 329 26.63 35.45 9.74
C ILE A 329 28.04 35.99 10.11
N ASP A 330 28.21 37.31 10.22
CA ASP A 330 29.50 37.95 10.57
C ASP A 330 29.74 38.19 12.08
N GLN A 331 28.82 37.79 12.98
CA GLN A 331 28.98 38.01 14.44
C GLN A 331 29.52 36.80 15.23
N PHE A 332 29.98 35.74 14.56
CA PHE A 332 30.56 34.56 15.23
C PHE A 332 32.09 34.50 15.21
N MET A 333 32.77 35.53 14.69
CA MET A 333 34.24 35.61 14.60
C MET A 333 34.88 36.72 15.44
N GLU A 334 34.13 37.36 16.35
CA GLU A 334 34.63 38.48 17.17
C GLU A 334 34.45 38.26 18.69
N TYR A 335 34.46 37.00 19.15
CA TYR A 335 34.41 36.67 20.58
C TYR A 335 35.49 35.67 21.05
N ASN A 336 36.62 35.61 20.35
CA ASN A 336 37.81 34.84 20.76
C ASN A 336 39.12 35.61 20.46
N ALA A 337 39.13 36.90 20.77
CA ALA A 337 40.35 37.72 20.81
C ALA A 337 40.22 38.84 21.84
N THR A 338 40.17 38.47 23.12
CA THR A 338 40.66 39.28 24.25
C THR A 338 41.16 38.35 25.34
#